data_AF-A0A3M1H6S4-F1
#
_entry.id   AF-A0A3M1H6S4-F1
#
_cell.length_a   1.000
_cell.length_b   1.000
_cell.length_c   1.000
_cell.angle_alpha   90.00
_cell.angle_beta   90.00
_cell.angle_gamma   90.00
#
_symmetry.space_group_name_H-M   'P 1'
#
loop_
_entity.id
_entity.type
_entity.pdbx_description
1 polymer ?
#
loop_
_entity_poly.entity_id
_entity_poly.type
_entity_poly.pdbx_seq_one_letter_code
_entity_poly.pdbx_strand_id
1 'polypeptide(L)'
;MIKIYVKEGCPFCERVQRAVEELGISVEFIDAPRGSKNREEMVAIGGKEQVPFLVDGDVHMYESEDIINYLKEKFGGMKEDEMSRL
;
A
#
# COMPACT_ATOMS: atom_id res chain seq x y z
N MET A 1 -9.77 2.14 -6.19
CA MET A 1 -8.34 1.99 -6.53
C MET A 1 -7.57 2.10 -5.23
N ILE A 2 -6.67 1.15 -4.94
CA ILE A 2 -5.89 1.17 -3.71
C ILE A 2 -4.82 2.26 -3.83
N LYS A 3 -4.73 3.12 -2.81
CA LYS A 3 -3.70 4.14 -2.67
C LYS A 3 -2.77 3.78 -1.52
N ILE A 4 -1.47 3.91 -1.73
CA ILE A 4 -0.47 3.67 -0.68
C ILE A 4 0.45 4.89 -0.60
N TYR A 5 0.36 5.63 0.50
CA TYR A 5 1.22 6.77 0.78
C TYR A 5 2.58 6.24 1.25
N VAL A 6 3.64 6.70 0.58
CA VAL A 6 5.02 6.24 0.78
C VAL A 6 5.96 7.45 0.89
N LYS A 7 7.22 7.19 1.20
CA LYS A 7 8.29 8.18 1.01
C LYS A 7 9.55 7.47 0.54
N GLU A 8 10.38 8.19 -0.22
CA GLU A 8 11.70 7.70 -0.62
C GLU A 8 12.58 7.34 0.59
N GLY A 9 13.36 6.27 0.46
CA GLY A 9 14.31 5.78 1.48
C GLY A 9 13.66 5.18 2.73
N CYS A 10 12.35 4.87 2.70
CA CYS A 10 11.68 4.20 3.81
C CYS A 10 11.70 2.67 3.62
N PRO A 11 12.43 1.91 4.47
CA PRO A 11 12.53 0.46 4.31
C PRO A 11 11.19 -0.27 4.45
N PHE A 12 10.23 0.29 5.20
CA PHE A 12 8.89 -0.27 5.34
C PHE A 12 8.02 -0.03 4.09
N CYS A 13 8.19 1.11 3.41
CA CYS A 13 7.52 1.38 2.14
C CYS A 13 8.04 0.45 1.03
N GLU A 14 9.36 0.24 0.98
CA GLU A 14 9.99 -0.68 0.03
C GLU A 14 9.47 -2.11 0.18
N ARG A 15 9.23 -2.58 1.42
CA ARG A 15 8.62 -3.90 1.66
C ARG A 15 7.22 -4.00 1.05
N VAL A 16 6.38 -2.98 1.22
CA VAL A 16 5.03 -2.94 0.64
C VAL A 16 5.08 -2.88 -0.88
N GLN A 17 5.98 -2.07 -1.45
CA GLN A 17 6.20 -2.00 -2.91
C GLN A 17 6.59 -3.36 -3.49
N ARG A 18 7.54 -4.06 -2.88
CA ARG A 18 7.92 -5.42 -3.29
C ARG A 18 6.75 -6.39 -3.22
N ALA A 19 5.94 -6.33 -2.17
CA ALA A 19 4.76 -7.20 -2.08
C ALA A 19 3.73 -6.91 -3.18
N VAL A 20 3.53 -5.64 -3.55
CA VAL A 20 2.66 -5.24 -4.67
C VAL A 20 3.20 -5.78 -5.99
N GLU A 21 4.50 -5.62 -6.24
CA GLU A 21 5.19 -6.18 -7.42
C GLU A 21 5.09 -7.71 -7.47
N GLU A 22 5.37 -8.36 -6.33
CA GLU A 22 5.27 -9.81 -6.18
C GLU A 22 3.85 -10.27 -6.45
N LEU A 23 2.82 -9.58 -5.96
CA LEU A 23 1.42 -9.96 -6.22
C LEU A 23 0.97 -9.65 -7.66
N GLY A 24 1.72 -8.85 -8.42
CA GLY A 24 1.37 -8.46 -9.79
C GLY A 24 0.15 -7.53 -9.86
N ILE A 25 -0.15 -6.81 -8.78
CA ILE A 25 -1.33 -5.94 -8.67
C ILE A 25 -0.99 -4.48 -8.98
N SER A 26 -1.97 -3.74 -9.49
CA SER A 26 -1.83 -2.29 -9.72
C SER A 26 -2.42 -1.50 -8.55
N VAL A 27 -1.59 -0.65 -7.95
CA VAL A 27 -1.97 0.31 -6.92
C VAL A 27 -1.39 1.69 -7.25
N GLU A 28 -1.95 2.74 -6.66
CA GLU A 28 -1.42 4.09 -6.78
C GLU A 28 -0.48 4.37 -5.59
N PHE A 29 0.83 4.50 -5.87
CA PHE A 29 1.79 4.97 -4.86
C PHE A 29 1.82 6.49 -4.83
N ILE A 30 1.54 7.07 -3.68
CA ILE A 30 1.51 8.52 -3.47
C ILE A 30 2.73 8.91 -2.68
N ASP A 31 3.63 9.70 -3.29
CA ASP A 31 4.79 10.23 -2.59
C ASP A 31 4.36 11.29 -1.55
N ALA A 32 4.74 11.06 -0.31
CA ALA A 32 4.37 11.87 0.84
C ALA A 32 5.59 12.14 1.73
N PRO A 33 6.60 12.92 1.31
CA PRO A 33 7.67 13.34 2.21
C PRO A 33 7.11 14.22 3.33
N ARG A 34 7.88 14.38 4.43
CA ARG A 34 7.45 15.25 5.54
C ARG A 34 7.21 16.67 5.02
N GLY A 35 6.11 17.29 5.45
CA GLY A 35 5.72 18.65 5.04
C GLY A 35 5.11 18.78 3.64
N SER A 36 4.87 17.67 2.92
CA SER A 36 4.13 17.73 1.65
C SER A 36 2.62 17.78 1.85
N LYS A 37 1.89 18.30 0.85
CA LYS A 37 0.42 18.27 0.84
C LYS A 37 -0.14 16.85 0.95
N ASN A 38 0.50 15.88 0.31
CA ASN A 38 0.09 14.48 0.38
C ASN A 38 0.29 13.90 1.81
N ARG A 39 1.30 14.36 2.54
CA ARG A 39 1.49 14.00 3.95
C ARG A 39 0.40 14.61 4.82
N GLU A 40 0.03 15.86 4.58
CA GLU A 40 -1.08 16.53 5.29
C GLU A 40 -2.41 15.81 5.03
N GLU A 41 -2.72 15.48 3.77
CA GLU A 41 -3.90 14.70 3.38
C GLU A 41 -3.92 13.34 4.08
N MET A 42 -2.81 12.60 4.05
CA MET A 42 -2.67 11.32 4.73
C MET A 42 -2.95 11.42 6.23
N VAL A 43 -2.47 12.48 6.89
CA VAL A 43 -2.71 12.74 8.32
C VAL A 43 -4.18 13.09 8.57
N ALA A 44 -4.81 13.85 7.68
CA ALA A 44 -6.24 14.16 7.79
C ALA A 44 -7.12 12.90 7.67
N ILE A 45 -6.70 11.91 6.87
CA ILE A 45 -7.40 10.64 6.70
C ILE A 45 -7.14 9.67 7.87
N GLY A 46 -5.88 9.41 8.19
CA GLY A 46 -5.49 8.33 9.12
C GLY A 46 -5.08 8.78 10.53
N GLY A 47 -4.94 10.08 10.77
CA GLY A 47 -4.65 10.66 12.08
C GLY A 47 -3.20 10.54 12.56
N LYS A 48 -2.29 9.93 11.80
CA LYS A 48 -0.87 9.79 12.15
C LYS A 48 0.05 10.22 11.02
N GLU A 49 1.18 10.83 11.37
CA GLU A 49 2.27 11.17 10.43
C GLU A 49 3.19 9.95 10.16
N GLN A 50 2.60 8.82 9.75
CA GLN A 50 3.29 7.54 9.59
C GLN A 50 3.13 6.98 8.17
N VAL A 51 4.21 6.40 7.64
CA VAL A 51 4.21 5.63 6.38
C VAL A 51 4.86 4.26 6.58
N PRO A 52 4.49 3.25 5.76
CA PRO A 52 3.45 3.28 4.72
C PRO A 52 2.03 3.41 5.31
N PHE A 53 1.11 3.96 4.51
CA PHE A 53 -0.31 4.07 4.85
C PHE A 53 -1.16 3.68 3.64
N LEU A 54 -2.05 2.70 3.80
CA LEU A 54 -2.95 2.21 2.76
C LEU A 54 -4.35 2.81 2.91
N VAL A 55 -4.95 3.18 1.78
CA VAL A 55 -6.36 3.57 1.65
C VAL A 55 -7.01 2.74 0.54
N ASP A 56 -8.09 2.05 0.91
CA ASP A 56 -8.90 1.22 0.01
C ASP A 56 -10.39 1.33 0.37
N GLY A 57 -11.06 2.34 -0.19
CA GLY A 57 -12.41 2.71 0.24
C GLY A 57 -12.39 3.18 1.69
N ASP A 58 -13.20 2.55 2.54
CA ASP A 58 -13.25 2.83 3.99
C ASP A 58 -12.16 2.09 4.80
N VAL A 59 -11.36 1.24 4.15
CA VAL A 59 -10.26 0.52 4.79
C VAL A 59 -9.02 1.40 4.80
N HIS A 60 -8.59 1.76 6.00
CA HIS A 60 -7.36 2.53 6.26
C HIS A 60 -6.43 1.73 7.16
N MET A 61 -5.15 1.65 6.80
CA MET A 61 -4.22 0.74 7.49
C MET A 61 -2.80 1.30 7.54
N TYR A 62 -2.19 1.16 8.71
CA TYR A 62 -0.76 1.41 8.95
C TYR A 62 -0.03 0.08 9.10
N GLU A 63 1.27 0.14 9.38
CA GLU A 63 2.17 -1.01 9.55
C GLU A 63 2.38 -1.80 8.25
N SER A 64 3.64 -1.94 7.83
CA SER A 64 3.94 -2.59 6.55
C SER A 64 3.51 -4.06 6.52
N GLU A 65 3.60 -4.77 7.64
CA GLU A 65 3.22 -6.19 7.69
C GLU A 65 1.71 -6.38 7.56
N ASP A 66 0.92 -5.56 8.23
CA ASP A 66 -0.55 -5.58 8.12
C ASP A 66 -0.98 -5.25 6.68
N ILE A 67 -0.40 -4.21 6.07
CA ILE A 67 -0.66 -3.85 4.68
C ILE A 67 -0.33 -5.01 3.73
N ILE A 68 0.81 -5.67 3.92
CA ILE A 68 1.21 -6.81 3.08
C ILE A 68 0.24 -7.98 3.25
N ASN A 69 -0.14 -8.29 4.48
CA ASN A 69 -1.10 -9.36 4.77
C ASN A 69 -2.46 -9.06 4.14
N TYR A 70 -2.95 -7.84 4.26
CA TYR A 70 -4.18 -7.39 3.62
C TYR A 70 -4.16 -7.57 2.10
N LEU A 71 -3.07 -7.15 1.45
CA LEU A 71 -2.91 -7.31 -0.01
C LEU A 71 -2.84 -8.80 -0.40
N LYS A 72 -2.15 -9.63 0.38
CA LYS A 72 -2.09 -11.09 0.14
C LYS A 72 -3.43 -11.77 0.32
N GLU A 73 -4.19 -11.43 1.36
CA GLU A 73 -5.53 -11.98 1.58
C GLU A 73 -6.48 -11.57 0.46
N LYS A 74 -6.40 -10.31 0.01
CA LYS A 74 -7.27 -9.77 -1.02
C LYS A 74 -6.95 -10.28 -2.43
N PHE A 75 -5.68 -10.53 -2.74
CA PHE A 75 -5.23 -10.80 -4.12
C PHE A 75 -4.40 -12.08 -4.28
N GLY A 76 -4.03 -12.77 -3.21
CA GLY A 76 -3.12 -13.92 -3.25
C GLY A 76 -3.62 -15.11 -4.08
N GLY A 77 -4.94 -15.26 -4.26
CA GLY A 77 -5.52 -16.29 -5.14
C GLY A 77 -5.46 -15.96 -6.64
N MET A 78 -5.19 -14.71 -7.03
CA MET A 78 -5.30 -14.30 -8.44
C MET A 78 -4.24 -14.95 -9.35
N LYS A 79 -3.05 -15.27 -8.82
CA LYS A 79 -1.98 -15.91 -9.59
C LYS A 79 -2.30 -17.34 -10.01
N GLU A 80 -3.05 -18.07 -9.20
CA GLU A 80 -3.45 -19.45 -9.50
C GLU A 80 -4.51 -19.47 -10.60
N ASP A 81 -5.45 -18.52 -10.55
CA ASP A 81 -6.49 -18.36 -11.58
C ASP A 81 -5.90 -17.96 -12.95
N GLU A 82 -4.92 -17.07 -13.01
CA GLU A 82 -4.29 -16.67 -14.29
C GLU A 82 -3.43 -17.80 -14.90
N MET A 83 -2.73 -18.58 -14.08
CA MET A 83 -1.96 -19.75 -14.54
C MET A 83 -2.86 -20.91 -14.99
N SER A 84 -4.06 -21.04 -14.41
CA SER A 84 -5.04 -22.08 -14.80
C SER A 84 -5.76 -21.80 -16.13
N ARG A 85 -5.65 -20.57 -16.65
CA ARG A 85 -6.29 -20.12 -17.90
C ARG A 85 -5.34 -20.12 -19.11
N LEU A 86 -4.10 -20.58 -18.93
CA LEU A 86 -3.08 -20.79 -19.95
C LEU A 86 -2.90 -22.29 -20.24
#